data_AF-A0A448V8B8-F1
#
_entry.id   AF-A0A448V8B8-F1
#
_cell.length_a   1.000
_cell.length_b   1.000
_cell.length_c   1.000
_cell.angle_alpha   90.00
_cell.angle_beta   90.00
_cell.angle_gamma   90.00
#
_symmetry.space_group_name_H-M   'P 1'
#
loop_
_entity.id
_entity.type
_entity.pdbx_description
1 polymer ?
#
loop_
_entity_poly.entity_id
_entity_poly.type
_entity_poly.pdbx_seq_one_letter_code
_entity_poly.pdbx_strand_id
1 'polypeptide(L)'
;MEQRTAEWFQARLGKVTASNVYNVLSKTAKGLPTSKYEDYKMKLMTERLTGEISQSYTTPAMQWGIEHEDNALKEYELIYDTNVTRCGFIPHPKMEMAGASPDGFVGDDGLVEVKCPQSTTHLRFLCMTKSSLNITRRCNSKWHAQDANGVIS
;
A
#
# COMPACT_ATOMS: atom_id res chain seq x y z
N MET A 1 1.85 15.07 8.95
CA MET A 1 2.22 15.05 7.52
C MET A 1 1.15 14.29 6.77
N GLU A 2 0.77 14.72 5.57
CA GLU A 2 -0.23 14.04 4.74
C GLU A 2 0.44 13.24 3.63
N GLN A 3 -0.16 12.12 3.19
CA GLN A 3 0.42 11.32 2.12
C GLN A 3 0.52 12.11 0.81
N ARG A 4 1.50 11.78 -0.03
CA ARG A 4 1.72 12.37 -1.37
C ARG A 4 2.08 13.86 -1.36
N THR A 5 2.34 14.46 -0.20
CA THR A 5 2.93 15.79 -0.06
C THR A 5 4.45 15.74 -0.22
N ALA A 6 5.09 16.89 -0.47
CA ALA A 6 6.54 16.99 -0.58
C ALA A 6 7.23 16.51 0.71
N GLU A 7 6.68 16.86 1.87
CA GLU A 7 7.15 16.45 3.20
C GLU A 7 7.08 14.93 3.36
N TRP A 8 6.04 14.29 2.82
CA TRP A 8 5.89 12.84 2.85
C TRP A 8 6.92 12.12 1.95
N PHE A 9 7.16 12.63 0.75
CA PHE A 9 8.22 12.09 -0.11
C PHE A 9 9.60 12.25 0.52
N GLN A 10 9.87 13.40 1.13
CA GLN A 10 11.12 13.65 1.85
C GLN A 10 11.28 12.72 3.05
N ALA A 11 10.22 12.48 3.83
CA ALA A 11 10.28 11.58 4.98
C ALA A 11 10.66 10.13 4.60
N ARG A 12 10.36 9.72 3.34
CA ARG A 12 10.61 8.40 2.77
C ARG A 12 11.95 8.28 2.04
N LEU A 13 12.63 9.39 1.78
CA LEU A 13 13.85 9.45 0.98
C LEU A 13 14.90 8.46 1.49
N GLY A 14 15.31 7.52 0.63
CA GLY A 14 16.34 6.54 0.95
C GLY A 14 15.94 5.48 1.98
N LYS A 15 14.66 5.43 2.42
CA LYS A 15 14.18 4.46 3.42
C LYS A 15 13.47 3.28 2.77
N VAL A 16 13.61 2.11 3.38
CA VAL A 16 12.82 0.93 3.05
C VAL A 16 11.38 1.17 3.48
N THR A 17 10.43 0.97 2.56
CA THR A 17 9.00 1.21 2.81
C THR A 17 8.24 -0.11 2.82
N ALA A 18 7.21 -0.21 3.67
CA ALA A 18 6.38 -1.43 3.79
C ALA A 18 5.93 -2.00 2.44
N SER A 19 5.49 -1.15 1.51
CA SER A 19 5.06 -1.56 0.16
C SER A 19 6.16 -2.17 -0.72
N ASN A 20 7.43 -2.00 -0.37
CA ASN A 20 8.58 -2.55 -1.09
C ASN A 20 9.35 -3.61 -0.31
N VAL A 21 8.95 -3.93 0.94
CA VAL A 21 9.61 -4.96 1.75
C VAL A 21 9.59 -6.32 1.05
N TYR A 22 8.53 -6.62 0.30
CA TYR A 22 8.47 -7.83 -0.53
C TYR A 22 9.65 -7.93 -1.50
N ASN A 23 10.06 -6.83 -2.15
CA ASN A 23 11.20 -6.85 -3.09
C ASN A 23 12.52 -7.13 -2.36
N VAL A 24 12.63 -6.69 -1.11
CA VAL A 24 13.81 -6.92 -0.26
C VAL A 24 13.92 -8.38 0.18
N LEU A 25 12.79 -9.01 0.51
CA LEU A 25 12.74 -10.37 1.03
C LEU A 25 12.70 -11.44 -0.08
N SER A 26 12.21 -11.08 -1.27
CA SER A 26 12.02 -12.03 -2.37
C SER A 26 13.34 -12.57 -2.91
N LYS A 27 13.39 -13.90 -3.08
CA LYS A 27 14.52 -14.62 -3.65
C LYS A 27 14.07 -15.50 -4.81
N THR A 28 14.99 -15.76 -5.74
CA THR A 28 14.79 -16.76 -6.80
C THR A 28 14.76 -18.17 -6.22
N ALA A 29 14.33 -19.16 -7.02
CA ALA A 29 14.34 -20.57 -6.61
C ALA A 29 15.73 -21.08 -6.18
N LYS A 30 16.81 -20.43 -6.65
CA LYS A 30 18.20 -20.72 -6.28
C LYS A 30 18.68 -19.97 -5.04
N GLY A 31 17.80 -19.23 -4.35
CA GLY A 31 18.12 -18.43 -3.17
C GLY A 31 18.84 -17.10 -3.45
N LEU A 32 19.01 -16.73 -4.72
CA LEU A 32 19.67 -15.48 -5.12
C LEU A 32 18.71 -14.28 -5.09
N PRO A 33 19.20 -13.05 -4.90
CA PRO A 33 18.40 -11.84 -5.02
C PRO A 33 17.69 -11.75 -6.37
N THR A 34 16.49 -11.15 -6.38
CA THR A 34 15.73 -10.93 -7.62
C THR A 34 16.21 -9.68 -8.35
N SER A 35 15.86 -9.53 -9.63
CA SER A 35 16.10 -8.26 -10.35
C SER A 35 15.43 -7.07 -9.64
N LYS A 36 14.23 -7.27 -9.10
CA LYS A 36 13.49 -6.26 -8.33
C LYS A 36 14.21 -5.85 -7.05
N TYR A 37 14.91 -6.77 -6.41
CA TYR A 37 15.78 -6.46 -5.27
C TYR A 37 16.90 -5.49 -5.70
N GLU A 38 17.62 -5.80 -6.78
CA GLU A 38 18.73 -4.96 -7.24
C GLU A 38 18.24 -3.59 -7.73
N ASP A 39 17.12 -3.54 -8.48
CA ASP A 39 16.51 -2.28 -8.91
C ASP A 39 16.16 -1.38 -7.71
N TYR A 40 15.52 -1.97 -6.68
CA TYR A 40 15.12 -1.22 -5.49
C TYR A 40 16.32 -0.80 -4.64
N LYS A 41 17.33 -1.66 -4.51
CA LYS A 41 18.58 -1.36 -3.82
C LYS A 41 19.31 -0.20 -4.48
N MET A 42 19.46 -0.23 -5.81
CA MET A 42 20.08 0.85 -6.57
C MET A 42 19.31 2.16 -6.42
N LYS A 43 17.97 2.11 -6.47
CA LYS A 43 17.12 3.28 -6.19
C LYS A 43 17.45 3.91 -4.82
N LEU A 44 17.44 3.11 -3.75
CA LEU A 44 17.71 3.63 -2.40
C LEU A 44 19.14 4.17 -2.25
N MET A 45 20.13 3.54 -2.90
CA MET A 45 21.50 4.04 -2.91
C MET A 45 21.58 5.40 -3.61
N THR A 46 20.96 5.55 -4.77
CA THR A 46 20.92 6.81 -5.51
C THR A 46 20.26 7.92 -4.67
N GLU A 47 19.08 7.67 -4.10
CA GLU A 47 18.38 8.65 -3.24
C GLU A 47 19.24 9.14 -2.06
N ARG A 48 20.03 8.23 -1.46
CA ARG A 48 20.92 8.57 -0.34
C ARG A 48 22.15 9.36 -0.78
N LEU A 49 22.69 9.06 -1.95
CA LEU A 49 23.89 9.72 -2.47
C LEU A 49 23.58 11.11 -3.04
N THR A 50 22.44 11.28 -3.70
CA THR A 50 22.04 12.55 -4.29
C THR A 50 21.27 13.44 -3.32
N GLY A 51 20.60 12.87 -2.33
CA GLY A 51 19.64 13.58 -1.49
C GLY A 51 18.35 13.96 -2.24
N GLU A 52 18.15 13.41 -3.44
CA GLU A 52 17.02 13.72 -4.30
C GLU A 52 16.03 12.55 -4.36
N ILE A 53 14.74 12.88 -4.35
CA ILE A 53 13.66 11.90 -4.47
C ILE A 53 13.72 11.31 -5.89
N SER A 54 13.84 9.99 -5.99
CA SER A 54 13.83 9.32 -7.30
C SER A 54 12.52 9.56 -8.02
N GLN A 55 12.60 9.95 -9.29
CA GLN A 55 11.42 10.10 -10.14
C GLN A 55 10.67 8.77 -10.24
N SER A 56 9.37 8.81 -9.91
CA SER A 56 8.46 7.69 -10.14
C SER A 56 7.43 8.07 -11.19
N TYR A 57 7.23 7.20 -12.17
CA TYR A 57 6.15 7.35 -13.13
C TYR A 57 4.82 6.86 -12.52
N THR A 58 3.80 7.71 -12.55
CA THR A 58 2.44 7.32 -12.18
C THR A 58 1.74 6.74 -13.41
N THR A 59 1.43 5.44 -13.37
CA THR A 59 0.62 4.81 -14.42
C THR A 59 -0.85 5.18 -14.28
N PRO A 60 -1.68 5.08 -15.34
CA PRO A 60 -3.12 5.31 -15.23
C PRO A 60 -3.81 4.45 -14.16
N ALA A 61 -3.36 3.21 -13.96
CA ALA A 61 -3.88 2.34 -12.92
C ALA A 61 -3.51 2.82 -11.50
N MET A 62 -2.32 3.40 -11.32
CA MET A 62 -1.92 4.01 -10.04
C MET A 62 -2.71 5.29 -9.78
N GLN A 63 -2.89 6.13 -10.81
CA GLN A 63 -3.68 7.36 -10.73
C GLN A 63 -5.13 7.06 -10.34
N TRP A 64 -5.74 6.04 -10.96
CA TRP A 64 -7.06 5.54 -10.56
C TRP A 64 -7.11 5.18 -9.08
N GLY A 65 -6.08 4.47 -8.58
CA GLY A 65 -5.99 4.10 -7.17
C GLY A 65 -5.99 5.32 -6.24
N ILE A 66 -5.19 6.33 -6.58
CA ILE A 66 -5.08 7.59 -5.83
C ILE A 66 -6.43 8.32 -5.78
N GLU A 67 -7.15 8.40 -6.90
CA GLU A 67 -8.43 9.11 -7.01
C GLU A 67 -9.58 8.44 -6.24
N HIS A 68 -9.51 7.12 -6.04
CA HIS A 68 -10.60 6.33 -5.46
C HIS A 68 -10.36 5.92 -4.00
N GLU A 69 -9.14 6.11 -3.49
CA GLU A 69 -8.76 5.73 -2.12
C GLU A 69 -9.66 6.36 -1.06
N ASP A 70 -9.90 7.68 -1.14
CA ASP A 70 -10.71 8.38 -0.14
C ASP A 70 -12.18 7.91 -0.14
N ASN A 71 -12.73 7.56 -1.32
CA ASN A 71 -14.07 7.01 -1.42
C ASN A 71 -14.14 5.60 -0.82
N ALA A 72 -13.10 4.80 -1.06
CA ALA A 72 -13.01 3.46 -0.53
C ALA A 72 -12.87 3.42 1.00
N LEU A 73 -12.10 4.35 1.58
CA LEU A 73 -12.00 4.49 3.04
C LEU A 73 -13.35 4.90 3.66
N LYS A 74 -14.08 5.84 3.06
CA LYS A 74 -15.43 6.22 3.52
C LYS A 74 -16.42 5.07 3.47
N GLU A 75 -16.35 4.24 2.43
CA GLU A 75 -17.19 3.06 2.32
C GLU A 75 -16.79 2.00 3.37
N TYR A 76 -15.49 1.83 3.66
CA TYR A 76 -15.02 0.99 4.76
C TYR A 76 -15.57 1.48 6.11
N GLU A 77 -15.46 2.78 6.42
CA GLU A 77 -16.03 3.39 7.63
C GLU A 77 -17.51 3.08 7.79
N LEU A 78 -18.29 3.22 6.70
CA LEU A 78 -19.72 2.95 6.68
C LEU A 78 -20.07 1.46 6.87
N ILE A 79 -19.33 0.56 6.21
CA ILE A 79 -19.60 -0.89 6.27
C ILE A 79 -19.30 -1.44 7.68
N TYR A 80 -18.22 -0.95 8.30
CA TYR A 80 -17.73 -1.48 9.58
C TYR A 80 -18.15 -0.64 10.79
N ASP A 81 -18.93 0.42 10.57
CA ASP A 81 -19.36 1.37 11.61
C ASP A 81 -18.17 1.84 12.47
N THR A 82 -17.11 2.27 11.79
CA THR A 82 -15.84 2.69 12.42
C THR A 82 -15.35 3.99 11.81
N ASN A 83 -14.42 4.65 12.49
CA ASN A 83 -13.71 5.82 11.96
C ASN A 83 -12.30 5.43 11.53
N VAL A 84 -11.85 5.99 10.40
CA VAL A 84 -10.50 5.87 9.87
C VAL A 84 -9.78 7.20 10.01
N THR A 85 -8.69 7.21 10.78
CA THR A 85 -7.81 8.38 10.87
C THR A 85 -6.68 8.28 9.84
N ARG A 86 -6.64 9.20 8.88
CA ARG A 86 -5.58 9.26 7.85
C ARG A 86 -4.22 9.47 8.50
N CYS A 87 -3.19 8.87 7.93
CA CYS A 87 -1.83 9.02 8.41
C CYS A 87 -0.82 9.18 7.29
N GLY A 88 0.32 9.80 7.61
CA GLY A 88 1.43 10.01 6.68
C GLY A 88 2.46 8.87 6.72
N PHE A 89 3.74 9.23 6.71
CA PHE A 89 4.82 8.25 6.88
C PHE A 89 5.20 8.11 8.36
N ILE A 90 5.28 6.86 8.80
CA ILE A 90 5.61 6.46 10.17
C ILE A 90 6.95 5.74 10.11
N PRO A 91 8.03 6.33 10.66
CA PRO A 91 9.32 5.66 10.74
C PRO A 91 9.24 4.46 11.68
N HIS A 92 9.99 3.39 11.38
CA HIS A 92 10.04 2.22 12.21
C HIS A 92 10.77 2.53 13.54
N PRO A 93 10.25 2.13 14.71
CA PRO A 93 10.74 2.60 16.01
C PRO A 93 12.19 2.19 16.33
N LYS A 94 12.69 1.11 15.70
CA LYS A 94 14.05 0.57 15.92
C LYS A 94 14.94 0.60 14.68
N MET A 95 14.38 0.85 13.50
CA MET A 95 15.11 0.74 12.23
C MET A 95 15.02 2.09 11.53
N GLU A 96 16.05 2.91 11.73
CA GLU A 96 16.08 4.31 11.26
C GLU A 96 15.79 4.45 9.75
N MET A 97 16.29 3.50 8.96
CA MET A 97 16.15 3.50 7.51
C MET A 97 14.93 2.72 7.00
N ALA A 98 13.88 2.56 7.81
CA ALA A 98 12.65 1.88 7.43
C ALA A 98 11.40 2.60 7.96
N GLY A 99 10.24 2.35 7.32
CA GLY A 99 8.95 2.82 7.81
C GLY A 99 7.77 2.41 6.92
N ALA A 100 6.58 2.86 7.30
CA ALA A 100 5.32 2.52 6.64
C ALA A 100 4.43 3.75 6.45
N SER A 101 3.46 3.65 5.55
CA SER A 101 2.39 4.64 5.39
C SER A 101 1.08 3.90 5.19
N PRO A 102 0.47 3.39 6.27
CA PRO A 102 -0.85 2.76 6.15
C PRO A 102 -1.87 3.80 5.66
N ASP A 103 -2.93 3.35 5.00
CA ASP A 103 -3.95 4.25 4.46
C ASP A 103 -4.76 4.91 5.58
N GLY A 104 -4.87 4.26 6.74
CA GLY A 104 -5.33 4.89 7.98
C GLY A 104 -5.26 3.99 9.22
N PHE A 105 -5.51 4.61 10.38
CA PHE A 105 -5.69 3.95 11.67
C PHE A 105 -7.17 3.71 11.95
N VAL A 106 -7.48 2.60 12.62
CA VAL A 106 -8.85 2.18 12.97
C VAL A 106 -8.89 1.84 14.45
N GLY A 107 -9.71 2.54 15.24
CA GLY A 107 -9.74 2.36 16.69
C GLY A 107 -8.38 2.63 17.36
N ASP A 108 -8.09 1.89 18.42
CA ASP A 108 -6.87 2.11 19.23
C ASP A 108 -5.61 1.49 18.61
N ASP A 109 -5.72 0.29 18.02
CA ASP A 109 -4.58 -0.51 17.55
C ASP A 109 -4.73 -1.02 16.09
N GLY A 110 -5.80 -0.65 15.40
CA GLY A 110 -6.10 -1.12 14.04
C GLY A 110 -5.45 -0.30 12.94
N LEU A 111 -5.19 -0.95 11.81
CA LEU A 111 -4.71 -0.34 10.57
C LEU A 111 -5.61 -0.78 9.42
N VAL A 112 -5.78 0.10 8.44
CA VAL A 112 -6.43 -0.23 7.17
C VAL A 112 -5.49 0.06 6.00
N GLU A 113 -5.43 -0.90 5.08
CA GLU A 113 -4.78 -0.77 3.77
C GLU A 113 -5.83 -1.07 2.70
N VAL A 114 -6.10 -0.09 1.83
CA VAL A 114 -7.07 -0.18 0.75
C VAL A 114 -6.36 -0.35 -0.59
N LYS A 115 -6.95 -1.17 -1.46
CA LYS A 115 -6.55 -1.29 -2.86
C LYS A 115 -7.75 -1.03 -3.75
N CYS A 116 -7.58 -0.05 -4.64
CA CYS A 116 -8.53 0.28 -5.69
C CYS A 116 -7.96 -0.13 -7.06
N PRO A 117 -7.90 -1.43 -7.41
CA PRO A 117 -7.41 -1.87 -8.71
C PRO A 117 -8.44 -1.62 -9.82
N GLN A 118 -8.00 -1.72 -11.08
CA GLN A 118 -8.93 -1.72 -12.22
C GLN A 118 -9.89 -2.91 -12.17
N SER A 119 -11.09 -2.76 -12.75
CA SER A 119 -12.19 -3.73 -12.67
C SER A 119 -11.79 -5.18 -12.97
N THR A 120 -10.98 -5.42 -14.01
CA THR A 120 -10.52 -6.77 -14.37
C THR A 120 -9.66 -7.40 -13.28
N THR A 121 -8.78 -6.62 -12.67
CA THR A 121 -7.90 -7.08 -11.58
C THR A 121 -8.70 -7.30 -10.30
N HIS A 122 -9.66 -6.40 -10.00
CA HIS A 122 -10.60 -6.55 -8.89
C HIS A 122 -11.41 -7.85 -9.01
N LEU A 123 -12.02 -8.08 -10.18
CA LEU A 123 -12.81 -9.28 -10.45
C LEU A 123 -11.97 -10.55 -10.35
N ARG A 124 -10.75 -10.54 -10.88
CA ARG A 124 -9.82 -11.68 -10.76
C ARG A 124 -9.51 -11.99 -9.30
N PHE A 125 -9.24 -10.97 -8.48
CA PHE A 125 -8.98 -11.15 -7.06
C PHE A 125 -10.20 -11.77 -6.35
N LEU A 126 -11.41 -11.28 -6.63
CA LEU A 126 -12.65 -11.84 -6.09
C LEU A 126 -12.83 -13.32 -6.46
N CYS A 127 -12.61 -13.68 -7.72
CA CYS A 127 -12.73 -15.06 -8.19
C CYS A 127 -11.68 -16.01 -7.57
N MET A 128 -10.48 -15.51 -7.28
CA MET A 128 -9.39 -16.32 -6.70
C MET A 128 -9.52 -16.49 -5.19
N THR A 129 -10.16 -15.54 -4.48
CA THR A 129 -10.18 -15.51 -3.01
C THR A 129 -11.44 -16.08 -2.37
N LYS A 130 -12.55 -16.29 -3.11
CA LYS A 130 -13.80 -16.85 -2.54
C LYS A 130 -14.58 -17.77 -3.49
N SER A 131 -15.14 -18.84 -2.92
CA SER A 131 -16.16 -19.70 -3.53
C SER A 131 -17.52 -18.97 -3.61
N SER A 132 -18.03 -18.82 -4.83
CA SER A 132 -19.37 -18.49 -5.38
C SER A 132 -20.49 -17.79 -4.57
N LEU A 133 -20.57 -17.82 -3.25
CA LEU A 133 -21.77 -17.36 -2.49
C LEU A 133 -21.72 -15.91 -1.98
N ASN A 134 -20.57 -15.21 -2.04
CA ASN A 134 -20.39 -13.85 -1.47
C ASN A 134 -19.93 -12.77 -2.48
N ILE A 135 -20.02 -13.04 -3.79
CA ILE A 135 -19.49 -12.13 -4.83
C ILE A 135 -20.34 -10.85 -4.98
N THR A 136 -21.66 -10.93 -4.82
CA THR A 136 -22.58 -9.86 -5.25
C THR A 136 -22.48 -8.55 -4.44
N ARG A 137 -22.32 -8.62 -3.11
CA ARG A 137 -22.14 -7.41 -2.27
C ARG A 137 -20.77 -6.76 -2.45
N ARG A 138 -19.76 -7.56 -2.74
CA ARG A 138 -18.34 -7.18 -2.81
C ARG A 138 -17.93 -6.63 -4.19
N CYS A 139 -18.68 -6.96 -5.23
CA CYS A 139 -18.45 -6.47 -6.59
C CYS A 139 -18.85 -4.99 -6.76
N ASN A 140 -19.67 -4.43 -5.87
CA ASN A 140 -20.15 -3.06 -5.96
C ASN A 140 -19.15 -2.02 -5.43
N SER A 141 -18.31 -2.38 -4.45
CA SER A 141 -17.36 -1.46 -3.82
C SER A 141 -16.16 -1.12 -4.73
N LYS A 142 -15.77 -2.01 -5.67
CA LYS A 142 -14.60 -1.82 -6.58
C LYS A 142 -13.25 -1.63 -5.86
N TRP A 143 -13.18 -1.88 -4.57
CA TRP A 143 -11.96 -1.85 -3.76
C TRP A 143 -11.94 -3.02 -2.77
N HIS A 144 -10.76 -3.32 -2.23
CA HIS A 144 -10.57 -4.29 -1.15
C HIS A 144 -9.77 -3.67 -0.02
N ALA A 145 -10.09 -3.99 1.23
CA ALA A 145 -9.31 -3.59 2.39
C ALA A 145 -8.71 -4.79 3.11
N GLN A 146 -7.55 -4.57 3.70
CA GLN A 146 -6.96 -5.47 4.67
C GLN A 146 -6.83 -4.74 6.01
N ASP A 147 -7.36 -5.36 7.06
CA ASP A 147 -7.21 -4.94 8.45
C ASP A 147 -6.69 -6.10 9.33
N ALA A 148 -6.53 -5.83 10.63
CA ALA A 148 -6.02 -6.78 11.61
C ALA A 148 -6.85 -8.08 11.74
N ASN A 149 -8.11 -8.10 11.26
CA ASN A 149 -8.97 -9.27 11.30
C ASN A 149 -8.90 -10.12 10.01
N GLY A 150 -8.09 -9.71 9.03
CA GLY A 150 -7.89 -10.41 7.76
C GLY A 150 -8.91 -10.01 6.69
N VAL A 151 -8.42 -9.74 5.47
CA VAL A 151 -9.12 -9.28 4.25
C VAL A 151 -10.65 -9.20 4.34
N ILE A 152 -11.17 -8.03 4.70
CA ILE A 152 -12.61 -7.76 4.75
C ILE A 152 -13.00 -6.75 3.67
N SER A 153 -14.01 -7.12 2.87
CA SER A 153 -14.46 -6.50 1.61
C SER A 153 -13.41 -6.27 0.51
#